data_AF-A0A3A8QTJ1-F1
#
_entry.id   AF-A0A3A8QTJ1-F1
#
_cell.length_a   1.000
_cell.length_b   1.000
_cell.length_c   1.000
_cell.angle_alpha   90.00
_cell.angle_beta   90.00
_cell.angle_gamma   90.00
#
_symmetry.space_group_name_H-M   'P 1'
#
loop_
_entity.id
_entity.type
_entity.pdbx_description
1 polymer ?
#
loop_
_entity_poly.entity_id
_entity_poly.type
_entity_poly.pdbx_seq_one_letter_code
_entity_poly.pdbx_strand_id
1 'polypeptide(L)' 'MDFSKKAVDVLSELRGRGLTVEQALNEMRGMKLGLINVVKALRAVEGMGLRDAVDLMDSRGDSKEF' A
#
# COMPACT_ATOMS: atom_id res chain seq x y z
N MET A 1 8.45 -14.56 -7.90
CA MET A 1 7.12 -14.02 -7.54
C MET A 1 7.30 -12.51 -7.41
N ASP A 2 6.60 -11.70 -8.19
CA ASP A 2 6.70 -10.24 -8.09
C ASP A 2 5.74 -9.75 -6.98
N PHE A 3 6.29 -9.55 -5.78
CA PHE A 3 5.52 -9.06 -4.63
C PHE A 3 5.04 -7.61 -4.81
N SER A 4 5.70 -6.83 -5.67
CA SER A 4 5.25 -5.48 -6.01
C SER A 4 3.97 -5.55 -6.83
N LYS A 5 3.90 -6.45 -7.83
CA LYS A 5 2.65 -6.69 -8.57
C LYS A 5 1.50 -7.15 -7.68
N LYS A 6 1.77 -8.09 -6.76
CA LYS A 6 0.75 -8.54 -5.79
C LYS A 6 0.21 -7.39 -4.93
N ALA A 7 1.08 -6.51 -4.44
CA ALA A 7 0.65 -5.37 -3.63
C ALA A 7 -0.21 -4.38 -4.45
N VAL A 8 0.14 -4.16 -5.73
CA VAL A 8 -0.64 -3.33 -6.65
C VAL A 8 -2.02 -3.93 -6.91
N ASP A 9 -2.08 -5.23 -7.21
CA ASP A 9 -3.34 -5.93 -7.51
C ASP A 9 -4.29 -5.87 -6.30
N VAL A 10 -3.77 -6.16 -5.10
CA VAL A 10 -4.55 -6.10 -3.85
C VAL A 10 -5.04 -4.68 -3.58
N LEU A 11 -4.17 -3.67 -3.65
CA LEU A 11 -4.56 -2.30 -3.39
C LEU A 11 -5.61 -1.84 -4.41
N SER A 12 -5.43 -2.16 -5.69
CA SER A 12 -6.39 -1.84 -6.75
C SER A 12 -7.76 -2.48 -6.50
N GLU A 13 -7.79 -3.73 -6.06
CA GLU A 13 -9.02 -4.43 -5.74
C GLU A 13 -9.75 -3.79 -4.54
N LEU A 14 -9.02 -3.46 -3.48
CA LEU A 14 -9.59 -2.79 -2.29
C LEU A 14 -10.14 -1.40 -2.65
N ARG A 15 -9.44 -0.66 -3.51
CA ARG A 15 -9.92 0.64 -4.02
C ARG A 15 -11.13 0.48 -4.93
N GLY A 16 -11.17 -0.55 -5.76
CA GLY A 16 -12.34 -0.90 -6.59
C GLY A 16 -13.57 -1.29 -5.77
N ARG A 17 -13.38 -1.82 -4.56
CA ARG A 17 -14.46 -2.07 -3.58
C ARG A 17 -14.94 -0.80 -2.85
N GLY A 18 -14.36 0.36 -3.15
CA GLY A 18 -14.73 1.65 -2.57
C GLY A 18 -14.10 1.95 -1.21
N LEU A 19 -13.11 1.15 -0.76
CA LEU A 19 -12.40 1.42 0.49
C LEU A 19 -11.50 2.64 0.32
N THR A 20 -11.31 3.42 1.38
CA THR A 20 -10.29 4.46 1.41
C THR A 20 -8.89 3.85 1.36
N VAL A 21 -7.88 4.64 1.00
CA VAL A 21 -6.46 4.23 1.10
C VAL A 21 -6.14 3.78 2.53
N GLU A 22 -6.77 4.41 3.53
CA GLU A 22 -6.57 4.05 4.92
C GLU A 22 -7.06 2.66 5.29
N GLN A 23 -8.30 2.36 4.91
CA GLN A 23 -8.90 1.06 5.10
C GLN A 23 -8.17 -0.01 4.31
N ALA A 24 -7.79 0.28 3.06
CA ALA A 24 -7.08 -0.66 2.22
C ALA A 24 -5.71 -1.06 2.81
N LEU A 25 -4.95 -0.08 3.32
CA LEU A 25 -3.68 -0.35 3.98
C LEU A 25 -3.86 -1.19 5.27
N ASN A 26 -4.93 -0.96 6.04
CA ASN A 26 -5.21 -1.80 7.22
C ASN A 26 -5.49 -3.26 6.83
N GLU A 27 -6.25 -3.51 5.76
CA GLU A 27 -6.47 -4.86 5.23
C GLU A 27 -5.16 -5.51 4.75
N MET A 28 -4.29 -4.72 4.12
CA MET A 28 -3.00 -5.20 3.62
C MET A 28 -2.01 -5.59 4.74
N ARG A 29 -2.15 -5.04 5.96
CA ARG A 29 -1.26 -5.31 7.10
C ARG A 29 -1.22 -6.80 7.47
N GLY A 30 -2.32 -7.53 7.26
CA GLY A 30 -2.39 -8.98 7.49
C GLY A 30 -1.73 -9.85 6.41
N MET A 31 -1.32 -9.26 5.28
CA MET A 31 -0.96 -10.00 4.06
C MET A 31 0.55 -10.27 3.90
N LYS A 32 1.37 -9.90 4.90
CA LYS A 32 2.84 -10.02 4.90
C LYS A 32 3.49 -9.44 3.63
N LEU A 33 3.05 -8.26 3.23
CA LEU A 33 3.61 -7.52 2.10
C LEU A 33 4.75 -6.63 2.61
N GLY A 34 5.92 -6.70 1.98
CA GLY A 34 7.02 -5.78 2.36
C GLY A 34 6.66 -4.31 2.12
N LEU A 35 7.10 -3.40 3.02
CA LEU A 35 6.87 -1.94 2.92
C LEU A 35 7.14 -1.38 1.52
N ILE A 36 8.25 -1.78 0.90
CA ILE A 36 8.65 -1.32 -0.44
C ILE A 36 7.59 -1.68 -1.50
N ASN A 37 6.95 -2.85 -1.37
CA ASN A 37 5.91 -3.27 -2.31
C ASN A 37 4.64 -2.44 -2.11
N VAL A 38 4.28 -2.14 -0.87
CA VAL A 38 3.12 -1.30 -0.53
C VAL A 38 3.34 0.14 -1.02
N VAL A 39 4.53 0.70 -0.81
CA VAL A 39 4.89 2.03 -1.33
C VAL A 39 4.80 2.05 -2.85
N LYS A 40 5.32 1.03 -3.55
CA LYS A 40 5.16 0.93 -5.01
C LYS A 40 3.70 0.81 -5.44
N ALA A 41 2.88 0.10 -4.68
CA ALA A 41 1.45 -0.02 -4.93
C ALA A 41 0.74 1.33 -4.80
N LEU A 42 1.01 2.08 -3.72
CA LEU A 42 0.47 3.44 -3.52
C LEU A 42 0.83 4.36 -4.69
N ARG A 43 2.07 4.28 -5.18
CA ARG A 43 2.50 5.06 -6.36
C ARG A 43 1.75 4.66 -7.63
N ALA A 44 1.52 3.37 -7.83
CA ALA A 44 0.88 2.87 -9.05
C ALA A 44 -0.65 3.09 -9.06
N VAL A 45 -1.31 2.90 -7.91
CA VAL A 45 -2.78 2.94 -7.79
C VAL A 45 -3.28 4.35 -7.49
N GLU A 46 -2.64 5.05 -6.55
CA GLU A 46 -3.07 6.39 -6.14
C GLU A 46 -2.31 7.50 -6.87
N GLY A 47 -1.32 7.16 -7.70
CA GLY A 47 -0.49 8.15 -8.40
C GLY A 47 0.39 8.98 -7.47
N MET A 48 0.60 8.54 -6.22
CA MET A 48 1.39 9.29 -5.24
C MET A 48 2.86 9.41 -5.65
N GLY A 49 3.48 10.53 -5.25
CA GLY A 49 4.92 10.66 -5.25
C GLY A 49 5.57 9.63 -4.33
N LEU A 50 6.83 9.26 -4.60
CA LEU A 50 7.57 8.34 -3.73
C LEU A 50 7.67 8.86 -2.30
N ARG A 51 7.94 10.17 -2.16
CA ARG A 51 8.06 10.82 -0.86
C ARG A 51 6.74 10.81 -0.11
N ASP A 52 5.66 11.21 -0.77
CA ASP A 52 4.32 11.25 -0.15
C ASP A 52 3.86 9.86 0.29
N ALA A 53 4.15 8.82 -0.52
CA ALA A 53 3.83 7.45 -0.17
C ALA A 53 4.64 6.95 1.04
N VAL A 54 5.91 7.32 1.17
CA VAL A 54 6.73 6.98 2.34
C VAL A 54 6.26 7.76 3.57
N ASP A 55 6.05 9.06 3.43
CA ASP A 55 5.58 9.94 4.51
C ASP A 55 4.20 9.49 5.03
N LEU A 56 3.31 9.01 4.15
CA LEU A 56 2.04 8.38 4.53
C LEU A 56 2.26 7.13 5.39
N MET A 57 3.14 6.22 4.97
CA MET A 57 3.43 4.99 5.73
C MET A 57 4.09 5.30 7.07
N ASP A 58 4.99 6.29 7.11
CA ASP A 58 5.67 6.72 8.34
C ASP A 58 4.72 7.43 9.31
N SER A 59 3.88 8.35 8.82
CA SER A 59 2.89 9.07 9.66
C SER A 59 1.89 8.12 10.31
N ARG A 60 1.60 6.98 9.68
CA ARG A 60 0.76 5.92 10.22
C ARG A 60 1.49 4.95 11.15
N GLY A 61 2.82 5.01 11.18
CA GLY A 61 3.66 4.04 11.86
C GLY A 61 3.67 2.65 11.21
N ASP A 62 3.21 2.55 9.95
CA ASP A 62 3.15 1.31 9.18
C ASP A 62 4.54 0.89 8.66
N SER A 63 5.52 1.80 8.64
CA SER A 63 6.86 1.50 8.14
C SER A 63 7.62 0.41 8.89
N LYS A 64 7.17 0.04 10.09
CA LYS A 64 7.74 -1.06 10.89
C LYS A 64 6.91 -2.35 10.82
N GLU A 65 5.72 -2.29 10.25
CA GLU A 65 4.70 -3.35 10.28
C GLU A 65 4.63 -4.13 8.95
N PHE A 66 5.20 -3.57 7.87
CA PHE A 66 5.21 -4.15 6.51
C PHE A 66 6.60 -4.63 6.07
#